data_AF-A0A4Q3B1D4-F1
#
_entry.id   AF-A0A4Q3B1D4-F1
#
_cell.length_a   1.000
_cell.length_b   1.000
_cell.length_c   1.000
_cell.angle_alpha   90.00
_cell.angle_beta   90.00
_cell.angle_gamma   90.00
#
_symmetry.space_group_name_H-M   'P 1'
#
loop_
_entity.id
_entity.type
_entity.pdbx_description
1 polymer ?
#
loop_
_entity_poly.entity_id
_entity_poly.type
_entity_poly.pdbx_seq_one_letter_code
_entity_poly.pdbx_strand_id
1 'polypeptide(L)'
;MHRCLNCENKFSGRFCNNCGQKSNTHRFSVGHVLHELPHQIFHLDKGIFRNIASILHPRQTVTDYLSGRRVSYFNPLLFYFLTLGLILFLESVLGTQAEIMMDVGFETGKDEYFKYDASAWFMKNIKFIYFGFSFLIAFPNYLLFKETRFNYAEQVIASTFILGYVNIGYLLFIFFPFIDGYPVNYAAAALFLLFTGLIYYRGKLWLTALKTVFSLVVNCMVILLTVLVLWFINAVVHSIFG
;
A
#
# COMPACT_ATOMS: atom_id res chain seq x y z
N MET A 1 -29.16 20.63 8.78
CA MET A 1 -29.59 19.44 8.01
C MET A 1 -28.49 19.14 6.99
N HIS A 2 -27.96 17.93 7.01
CA HIS A 2 -26.81 17.52 6.18
C HIS A 2 -27.30 16.63 5.03
N ARG A 3 -26.64 16.69 3.87
CA ARG A 3 -26.81 15.71 2.78
C ARG A 3 -25.66 14.71 2.84
N CYS A 4 -25.97 13.43 2.97
CA CYS A 4 -24.96 12.38 3.01
C CYS A 4 -24.23 12.25 1.66
N LEU A 5 -22.90 12.18 1.66
CA LEU A 5 -22.14 12.02 0.40
C LEU A 5 -22.25 10.61 -0.18
N ASN A 6 -22.57 9.61 0.65
CA ASN A 6 -22.63 8.22 0.24
C ASN A 6 -24.00 7.81 -0.32
N CYS A 7 -25.08 8.07 0.43
CA CYS A 7 -26.44 7.65 0.05
C CYS A 7 -27.37 8.81 -0.32
N GLU A 8 -26.86 10.04 -0.33
CA GLU A 8 -27.60 11.27 -0.65
C GLU A 8 -28.79 11.61 0.27
N ASN A 9 -29.06 10.79 1.29
CA ASN A 9 -30.12 11.02 2.26
C ASN A 9 -29.89 12.32 3.04
N LYS A 10 -30.97 13.06 3.27
CA LYS A 10 -30.96 14.26 4.12
C LYS A 10 -31.18 13.83 5.57
N PHE A 11 -30.29 14.24 6.48
CA PHE A 11 -30.35 13.83 7.88
C PHE A 11 -29.96 14.96 8.84
N SER A 12 -30.32 14.81 10.11
CA SER A 12 -29.88 15.64 11.23
C SER A 12 -29.04 14.81 12.20
N GLY A 13 -28.08 15.44 12.88
CA GLY A 13 -27.17 14.76 13.81
C GLY A 13 -25.77 14.49 13.25
N ARG A 14 -24.96 13.74 14.03
CA ARG A 14 -23.54 13.48 13.74
C ARG A 14 -23.30 12.36 12.74
N PHE A 15 -24.28 11.49 12.52
CA PHE A 15 -24.19 10.32 11.63
C PHE A 15 -25.46 10.21 10.79
N CYS A 16 -25.32 9.77 9.54
CA CYS A 16 -26.45 9.50 8.67
C CYS A 16 -27.26 8.31 9.20
N ASN A 17 -28.55 8.51 9.41
CA ASN A 17 -29.48 7.47 9.88
C ASN A 17 -29.74 6.35 8.86
N ASN A 18 -29.35 6.52 7.59
CA ASN A 18 -29.54 5.52 6.55
C ASN A 18 -28.29 4.65 6.32
N CYS A 19 -27.11 5.26 6.25
CA CYS A 19 -25.86 4.54 5.95
C CYS A 19 -24.75 4.73 6.99
N GLY A 20 -24.96 5.45 8.08
CA GLY A 20 -23.96 5.62 9.15
C GLY A 20 -22.82 6.59 8.84
N GLN A 21 -22.78 7.27 7.70
CA GLN A 21 -21.71 8.24 7.38
C GLN A 21 -21.71 9.41 8.38
N LYS A 22 -20.54 9.75 8.95
CA LYS A 22 -20.34 10.98 9.76
C LYS A 22 -20.70 12.25 8.97
N SER A 23 -21.37 13.22 9.61
CA SER A 23 -21.77 14.48 8.97
C SER A 23 -20.61 15.43 8.67
N ASN A 24 -19.49 15.32 9.40
CA ASN A 24 -18.28 16.13 9.19
C ASN A 24 -17.21 15.37 8.39
N THR A 25 -17.47 15.11 7.12
CA THR A 25 -16.45 14.59 6.19
C THR A 25 -15.66 15.76 5.59
N HIS A 26 -14.47 16.01 6.11
CA HIS A 26 -13.52 16.97 5.57
C HIS A 26 -12.43 16.28 4.75
N ARG A 27 -11.73 17.06 3.93
CA ARG A 27 -10.59 16.62 3.14
C ARG A 27 -9.49 16.09 4.05
N PHE A 28 -8.81 15.02 3.64
CA PHE A 28 -7.78 14.39 4.46
C PHE A 28 -6.63 15.37 4.78
N SER A 29 -6.27 15.45 6.07
CA SER A 29 -5.06 16.08 6.58
C SER A 29 -4.25 15.05 7.37
N VAL A 30 -2.92 15.17 7.38
CA VAL A 30 -2.01 14.18 7.99
C VAL A 30 -2.34 13.96 9.48
N GLY A 31 -2.60 15.03 10.22
CA GLY A 31 -2.97 14.94 11.64
C GLY A 31 -4.32 14.25 11.87
N HIS A 32 -5.28 14.40 10.95
CA HIS A 32 -6.59 13.77 11.10
C HIS A 32 -6.56 12.26 10.78
N VAL A 33 -5.76 11.85 9.79
CA VAL A 33 -5.57 10.42 9.46
C VAL A 33 -5.04 9.66 10.68
N LEU A 34 -4.02 10.19 11.36
CA LEU A 34 -3.43 9.55 12.53
C LEU A 34 -4.40 9.41 13.71
N HIS A 35 -5.26 10.40 13.95
CA HIS A 35 -6.23 10.38 15.05
C HIS A 35 -7.43 9.47 14.78
N GLU A 36 -7.87 9.32 13.53
CA GLU A 36 -9.03 8.47 13.21
C GLU A 36 -8.67 6.98 13.02
N LEU A 37 -7.40 6.65 12.82
CA LEU A 37 -6.95 5.27 12.57
C LEU A 37 -7.45 4.24 13.60
N PRO A 38 -7.35 4.46 14.92
CA PRO A 38 -7.80 3.50 15.93
C PRO A 38 -9.30 3.21 15.90
N HIS A 39 -10.11 4.22 15.53
CA HIS A 39 -11.58 4.09 15.51
C HIS A 39 -12.09 3.40 14.24
N GLN A 40 -11.28 3.28 13.20
CA GLN A 40 -11.67 2.67 11.92
C GLN A 40 -11.41 1.16 11.87
N ILE A 41 -10.68 0.60 12.84
CA ILE A 41 -10.21 -0.80 12.85
C ILE A 41 -11.34 -1.80 13.22
N PHE A 42 -12.43 -1.33 13.84
CA PHE A 42 -13.49 -2.20 14.40
C PHE A 42 -14.77 -2.31 13.56
N HIS A 43 -14.85 -1.67 12.39
CA HIS A 43 -15.99 -1.81 11.48
C HIS A 43 -15.60 -2.69 10.28
N LEU A 44 -15.50 -4.00 10.52
CA LEU A 44 -15.40 -5.02 9.49
C LEU A 44 -16.77 -5.21 8.81
N ASP A 45 -17.18 -4.20 8.06
CA ASP A 45 -18.42 -4.19 7.28
C ASP A 45 -18.17 -4.50 5.80
N LYS A 46 -19.26 -4.83 5.09
CA LYS A 46 -19.40 -5.31 3.69
C LYS A 46 -18.55 -4.62 2.59
N GLY A 47 -17.82 -3.56 2.91
CA GLY A 47 -16.96 -2.82 1.98
C GLY A 47 -15.80 -3.63 1.40
N ILE A 48 -15.35 -4.72 2.04
CA ILE A 48 -14.18 -5.49 1.55
C ILE A 48 -14.43 -6.11 0.18
N PHE A 49 -15.62 -6.68 -0.04
CA PHE A 49 -16.04 -7.21 -1.34
C PHE A 49 -16.14 -6.09 -2.39
N ARG A 50 -16.56 -4.89 -1.98
CA ARG A 50 -16.58 -3.73 -2.88
C ARG A 50 -15.17 -3.27 -3.24
N ASN A 51 -14.20 -3.35 -2.32
CA ASN A 51 -12.80 -3.06 -2.61
C ASN A 51 -12.16 -4.08 -3.56
N ILE A 52 -12.57 -5.35 -3.49
CA ILE A 52 -12.13 -6.37 -4.44
C ILE A 52 -12.78 -6.12 -5.81
N ALA A 53 -14.09 -5.88 -5.85
CA ALA A 53 -14.80 -5.54 -7.09
C ALA A 53 -14.29 -4.24 -7.73
N SER A 54 -13.79 -3.29 -6.92
CA SER A 54 -13.26 -2.02 -7.42
C SER A 54 -11.95 -2.11 -8.17
N ILE A 55 -11.29 -3.28 -8.20
CA ILE A 55 -10.11 -3.53 -9.05
C ILE A 55 -10.41 -3.22 -10.53
N LEU A 56 -11.66 -3.39 -10.97
CA LEU A 56 -12.10 -3.08 -12.33
C LEU A 56 -12.20 -1.56 -12.60
N HIS A 57 -12.40 -0.75 -11.56
CA HIS A 57 -12.56 0.70 -11.64
C HIS A 57 -11.75 1.42 -10.54
N PRO A 58 -10.41 1.27 -10.55
CA PRO A 58 -9.56 1.68 -9.43
C PRO A 58 -9.54 3.20 -9.28
N ARG A 59 -9.54 3.93 -10.41
CA ARG A 59 -9.61 5.40 -10.42
C ARG A 59 -10.86 5.93 -9.76
N GLN A 60 -12.02 5.42 -10.17
CA GLN A 60 -13.30 5.85 -9.62
C GLN A 60 -13.35 5.59 -8.12
N THR A 61 -12.86 4.44 -7.69
CA THR A 61 -12.84 4.07 -6.27
C THR A 61 -11.97 5.00 -5.43
N VAL A 62 -10.75 5.30 -5.89
CA VAL A 62 -9.88 6.26 -5.22
C VAL A 62 -10.55 7.64 -5.18
N THR A 63 -11.10 8.13 -6.29
CA THR A 63 -11.75 9.46 -6.32
C THR A 63 -13.00 9.52 -5.45
N ASP A 64 -13.79 8.46 -5.40
CA ASP A 64 -15.01 8.37 -4.58
C ASP A 64 -14.67 8.34 -3.10
N TYR A 65 -13.66 7.56 -2.72
CA TYR A 65 -13.17 7.52 -1.35
C TYR A 65 -12.63 8.87 -0.90
N LEU A 66 -11.79 9.51 -1.73
CA LEU A 66 -11.19 10.81 -1.44
C LEU A 66 -12.22 11.94 -1.42
N SER A 67 -13.28 11.86 -2.24
CA SER A 67 -14.40 12.81 -2.22
C SER A 67 -15.37 12.62 -1.05
N GLY A 68 -15.15 11.61 -0.20
CA GLY A 68 -15.90 11.43 1.05
C GLY A 68 -16.94 10.31 1.06
N ARG A 69 -17.07 9.52 -0.02
CA ARG A 69 -17.96 8.34 -0.07
C ARG A 69 -17.39 7.13 0.71
N ARG A 70 -16.91 7.35 1.94
CA ARG A 70 -16.05 6.40 2.69
C ARG A 70 -16.76 5.13 3.14
N VAL A 71 -18.04 5.19 3.52
CA VAL A 71 -18.78 3.99 4.01
C VAL A 71 -18.91 2.90 2.95
N SER A 72 -18.86 3.28 1.67
CA SER A 72 -19.02 2.35 0.56
C SER A 72 -17.82 1.43 0.41
N TYR A 73 -16.65 1.89 0.80
CA TYR A 73 -15.38 1.23 0.56
C TYR A 73 -14.77 0.78 1.87
N PHE A 74 -14.04 -0.32 1.83
CA PHE A 74 -13.27 -0.74 2.99
C PHE A 74 -12.08 0.20 3.19
N ASN A 75 -11.68 0.39 4.45
CA ASN A 75 -10.56 1.25 4.79
C ASN A 75 -9.30 0.84 3.97
N PRO A 76 -8.68 1.74 3.20
CA PRO A 76 -7.57 1.41 2.30
C PRO A 76 -6.33 0.88 3.02
N LEU A 77 -6.02 1.43 4.20
CA LEU A 77 -4.88 1.00 5.00
C LEU A 77 -5.13 -0.40 5.59
N LEU A 78 -6.33 -0.63 6.14
CA LEU A 78 -6.72 -1.94 6.65
C LEU A 78 -6.78 -2.97 5.52
N PHE A 79 -7.25 -2.59 4.33
CA PHE A 79 -7.23 -3.44 3.14
C PHE A 79 -5.80 -3.85 2.77
N TYR A 80 -4.88 -2.89 2.71
CA TYR A 80 -3.47 -3.15 2.45
C TYR A 80 -2.86 -4.10 3.48
N PHE A 81 -3.08 -3.87 4.77
CA PHE A 81 -2.53 -4.73 5.82
C PHE A 81 -3.16 -6.11 5.90
N LEU A 82 -4.47 -6.24 5.67
CA LEU A 82 -5.14 -7.54 5.63
C LEU A 82 -4.62 -8.38 4.47
N THR A 83 -4.48 -7.79 3.28
CA THR A 83 -3.96 -8.49 2.11
C THR A 83 -2.48 -8.84 2.28
N LEU A 84 -1.67 -7.95 2.86
CA LEU A 84 -0.27 -8.22 3.19
C LEU A 84 -0.14 -9.33 4.23
N GLY A 85 -0.92 -9.28 5.31
CA GLY A 85 -0.92 -10.30 6.35
C GLY A 85 -1.33 -11.66 5.80
N LEU A 86 -2.30 -11.70 4.88
CA LEU A 86 -2.70 -12.93 4.19
C LEU A 86 -1.58 -13.48 3.30
N ILE A 87 -0.85 -12.62 2.57
CA ILE A 87 0.33 -13.04 1.80
C ILE A 87 1.35 -13.70 2.72
N LEU A 88 1.77 -13.01 3.78
CA LEU A 88 2.77 -13.53 4.72
C LEU A 88 2.33 -14.83 5.39
N PHE A 89 1.04 -14.98 5.68
CA PHE A 89 0.47 -16.21 6.22
C PHE A 89 0.47 -17.34 5.20
N LEU A 90 0.07 -17.10 3.95
CA LEU A 90 0.06 -18.13 2.92
C LEU A 90 1.47 -18.57 2.54
N GLU A 91 2.42 -17.64 2.45
CA GLU A 91 3.81 -17.99 2.18
C GLU A 91 4.43 -18.85 3.29
N SER A 92 4.10 -18.57 4.56
CA SER A 92 4.60 -19.38 5.68
C SER A 92 3.99 -20.78 5.74
N VAL A 93 2.77 -20.96 5.24
CA VAL A 93 2.08 -22.26 5.18
C VAL A 93 2.43 -23.06 3.92
N LEU A 94 2.55 -22.39 2.78
CA LEU A 94 2.78 -23.03 1.47
C LEU A 94 4.27 -23.27 1.17
N GLY A 95 5.19 -22.67 1.94
CA GLY A 95 6.62 -22.75 1.69
C GLY A 95 7.06 -22.08 0.37
N THR A 96 6.22 -21.21 -0.20
CA THR A 96 6.50 -20.49 -1.46
C THR A 96 7.22 -19.19 -1.19
N GLN A 97 8.37 -18.95 -1.86
CA GLN A 97 9.20 -17.71 -1.93
C GLN A 97 9.55 -16.94 -0.64
N ALA A 98 8.85 -17.09 0.48
CA ALA A 98 9.31 -16.67 1.79
C ALA A 98 10.64 -17.36 2.11
N GLU A 99 10.82 -18.62 1.69
CA GLU A 99 12.13 -19.25 1.68
C GLU A 99 13.09 -18.53 0.74
N ILE A 100 12.75 -18.16 -0.50
CA ILE A 100 13.71 -17.50 -1.43
C ILE A 100 14.10 -16.07 -0.99
N MET A 101 13.21 -15.25 -0.45
CA MET A 101 13.59 -13.96 0.16
C MET A 101 14.30 -14.13 1.52
N MET A 102 13.98 -15.19 2.28
CA MET A 102 14.75 -15.57 3.48
C MET A 102 16.12 -16.18 3.15
N ASP A 103 16.25 -16.83 1.99
CA ASP A 103 17.39 -17.67 1.56
C ASP A 103 18.35 -16.91 0.65
N VAL A 104 17.88 -15.91 -0.11
CA VAL A 104 18.77 -14.89 -0.70
C VAL A 104 19.46 -14.07 0.42
N GLY A 105 18.87 -14.02 1.62
CA GLY A 105 19.50 -13.54 2.85
C GLY A 105 20.35 -14.56 3.61
N PHE A 106 20.33 -15.85 3.23
CA PHE A 106 21.01 -16.96 3.92
C PHE A 106 22.15 -17.57 3.09
N GLU A 107 22.05 -17.63 1.76
CA GLU A 107 23.13 -18.11 0.87
C GLU A 107 24.25 -17.08 0.66
N THR A 108 24.03 -15.80 0.96
CA THR A 108 25.10 -14.79 1.10
C THR A 108 25.93 -14.97 2.38
N GLY A 109 25.64 -15.99 3.18
CA GLY A 109 26.33 -16.34 4.42
C GLY A 109 27.58 -17.21 4.28
N LYS A 110 28.10 -17.43 3.07
CA LYS A 110 29.42 -18.09 2.89
C LYS A 110 30.59 -17.13 3.02
N ASP A 111 30.36 -15.82 2.94
CA ASP A 111 31.39 -14.81 3.20
C ASP A 111 31.29 -14.29 4.63
N GLU A 112 32.38 -14.40 5.37
CA GLU A 112 32.51 -14.05 6.80
C GLU A 112 32.09 -12.61 7.16
N TYR A 113 32.02 -11.72 6.17
CA TYR A 113 31.61 -10.31 6.31
C TYR A 113 30.10 -10.08 6.37
N PHE A 114 29.26 -11.01 5.87
CA PHE A 114 27.79 -10.81 5.76
C PHE A 114 26.98 -11.39 6.94
N LYS A 115 27.66 -11.87 7.98
CA LYS A 115 27.10 -12.59 9.14
C LYS A 115 26.41 -11.72 10.20
N TYR A 116 25.93 -10.53 9.87
CA TYR A 116 25.37 -9.61 10.87
C TYR A 116 23.85 -9.77 11.09
N ASP A 117 23.48 -9.70 12.37
CA ASP A 117 22.13 -9.60 12.98
C ASP A 117 21.21 -8.53 12.32
N ALA A 118 21.75 -7.68 11.44
CA ALA A 118 21.03 -6.70 10.64
C ALA A 118 19.96 -7.35 9.73
N SER A 119 20.22 -8.51 9.13
CA SER A 119 19.23 -9.21 8.30
C SER A 119 18.10 -9.78 9.16
N ALA A 120 18.42 -10.35 10.33
CA ALA A 120 17.45 -10.86 11.28
C ALA A 120 16.59 -9.74 11.89
N TRP A 121 17.20 -8.60 12.25
CA TRP A 121 16.48 -7.40 12.70
C TRP A 121 15.58 -6.84 11.60
N PHE A 122 16.05 -6.78 10.35
CA PHE A 122 15.23 -6.31 9.22
C PHE A 122 13.99 -7.19 9.03
N MET A 123 14.17 -8.51 9.03
CA MET A 123 13.08 -9.47 8.92
C MET A 123 12.11 -9.38 10.11
N LYS A 124 12.62 -9.17 11.33
CA LYS A 124 11.79 -8.96 12.54
C LYS A 124 10.95 -7.69 12.46
N ASN A 125 11.44 -6.65 11.79
CA ASN A 125 10.82 -5.33 11.73
C ASN A 125 10.11 -5.04 10.39
N ILE A 126 10.09 -5.97 9.46
CA ILE A 126 9.63 -5.77 8.08
C ILE A 126 8.21 -5.18 7.98
N LYS A 127 7.31 -5.54 8.90
CA LYS A 127 5.94 -5.00 9.00
C LYS A 127 5.87 -3.48 9.19
N PHE A 128 6.78 -2.89 9.96
CA PHE A 128 6.86 -1.44 10.16
C PHE A 128 7.45 -0.73 8.95
N ILE A 129 8.36 -1.41 8.26
CA ILE A 129 8.96 -0.93 7.02
C ILE A 129 7.90 -0.89 5.91
N TYR A 130 7.07 -1.94 5.79
CA TYR A 130 5.92 -1.98 4.88
C TYR A 130 4.90 -0.86 5.15
N PHE A 131 4.63 -0.53 6.43
CA PHE A 131 3.80 0.63 6.76
C PHE A 131 4.41 1.95 6.26
N GLY A 132 5.70 2.17 6.53
CA GLY A 132 6.46 3.33 6.09
C GLY A 132 6.52 3.47 4.56
N PHE A 133 6.56 2.35 3.83
CA PHE A 133 6.60 2.35 2.37
C PHE A 133 5.38 3.02 1.73
N SER A 134 4.19 3.00 2.36
CA SER A 134 3.03 3.72 1.82
C SER A 134 3.28 5.23 1.69
N PHE A 135 4.03 5.82 2.64
CA PHE A 135 4.43 7.24 2.61
C PHE A 135 5.54 7.50 1.59
N LEU A 136 6.51 6.58 1.50
CA LEU A 136 7.60 6.68 0.54
C LEU A 136 7.08 6.57 -0.91
N ILE A 137 6.13 5.65 -1.17
CA ILE A 137 5.50 5.46 -2.48
C ILE A 137 4.66 6.67 -2.89
N ALA A 138 4.04 7.34 -1.93
CA ALA A 138 3.27 8.55 -2.19
C ALA A 138 4.14 9.72 -2.65
N PHE A 139 5.43 9.75 -2.29
CA PHE A 139 6.30 10.91 -2.55
C PHE A 139 6.56 11.15 -4.04
N PRO A 140 7.04 10.17 -4.85
CA PRO A 140 7.20 10.40 -6.29
C PRO A 140 5.87 10.67 -6.97
N ASN A 141 4.79 9.98 -6.56
CA ASN A 141 3.46 10.18 -7.12
C ASN A 141 2.94 11.61 -6.88
N TYR A 142 3.18 12.16 -5.68
CA TYR A 142 2.85 13.54 -5.34
C TYR A 142 3.59 14.55 -6.23
N LEU A 143 4.87 14.31 -6.53
CA LEU A 143 5.66 15.20 -7.38
C LEU A 143 5.29 15.11 -8.86
N LEU A 144 4.97 13.91 -9.35
CA LEU A 144 4.77 13.64 -10.77
C LEU A 144 3.34 13.90 -11.26
N PHE A 145 2.34 13.59 -10.44
CA PHE A 145 0.92 13.62 -10.82
C PHE A 145 0.16 14.83 -10.25
N LYS A 146 0.78 16.02 -10.33
CA LYS A 146 0.19 17.29 -9.83
C LYS A 146 -1.17 17.62 -10.47
N GLU A 147 -1.41 17.16 -11.69
CA GLU A 147 -2.67 17.31 -12.43
C GLU A 147 -3.88 16.67 -11.72
N THR A 148 -3.66 15.73 -10.81
CA THR A 148 -4.75 15.13 -10.02
C THR A 148 -5.29 16.06 -8.94
N ARG A 149 -4.50 17.08 -8.55
CA ARG A 149 -4.78 17.98 -7.43
C ARG A 149 -4.90 17.29 -6.06
N PHE A 150 -4.43 16.05 -5.94
CA PHE A 150 -4.35 15.36 -4.65
C PHE A 150 -3.27 15.99 -3.78
N ASN A 151 -3.59 16.23 -2.52
CA ASN A 151 -2.61 16.61 -1.50
C ASN A 151 -1.78 15.38 -1.08
N TYR A 152 -0.71 15.58 -0.31
CA TYR A 152 0.17 14.46 0.08
C TYR A 152 -0.56 13.35 0.87
N ALA A 153 -1.49 13.70 1.78
CA ALA A 153 -2.26 12.67 2.51
C ALA A 153 -3.19 11.87 1.58
N GLU A 154 -3.80 12.53 0.59
CA GLU A 154 -4.61 11.87 -0.44
C GLU A 154 -3.76 10.96 -1.33
N GLN A 155 -2.50 11.34 -1.59
CA GLN A 155 -1.52 10.50 -2.30
C GLN A 155 -1.15 9.27 -1.50
N VAL A 156 -0.93 9.39 -0.17
CA VAL A 156 -0.72 8.23 0.72
C VAL A 156 -1.90 7.27 0.64
N ILE A 157 -3.13 7.78 0.71
CA ILE A 157 -4.34 6.95 0.59
C ILE A 157 -4.41 6.27 -0.78
N ALA A 158 -4.16 6.99 -1.88
CA ALA A 158 -4.12 6.40 -3.21
C ALA A 158 -3.05 5.30 -3.33
N SER A 159 -1.86 5.51 -2.73
CA SER A 159 -0.80 4.51 -2.69
C SER A 159 -1.18 3.26 -1.87
N THR A 160 -1.94 3.40 -0.77
CA THR A 160 -2.44 2.23 -0.04
C THR A 160 -3.44 1.40 -0.85
N PHE A 161 -4.29 2.03 -1.67
CA PHE A 161 -5.14 1.29 -2.62
C PHE A 161 -4.31 0.55 -3.67
N ILE A 162 -3.31 1.21 -4.27
CA ILE A 162 -2.41 0.59 -5.25
C ILE A 162 -1.74 -0.64 -4.66
N LEU A 163 -1.15 -0.51 -3.47
CA LEU A 163 -0.48 -1.61 -2.78
C LEU A 163 -1.45 -2.75 -2.46
N GLY A 164 -2.66 -2.44 -1.98
CA GLY A 164 -3.69 -3.46 -1.74
C GLY A 164 -4.08 -4.21 -3.02
N TYR A 165 -4.22 -3.52 -4.15
CA TYR A 165 -4.53 -4.16 -5.43
C TYR A 165 -3.37 -5.01 -5.98
N VAL A 166 -2.13 -4.56 -5.80
CA VAL A 166 -0.93 -5.37 -6.10
C VAL A 166 -0.91 -6.63 -5.24
N ASN A 167 -1.22 -6.52 -3.94
CA ASN A 167 -1.30 -7.67 -3.04
C ASN A 167 -2.38 -8.66 -3.47
N ILE A 168 -3.58 -8.20 -3.87
CA ILE A 168 -4.61 -9.10 -4.41
C ILE A 168 -4.11 -9.82 -5.66
N GLY A 169 -3.45 -9.11 -6.58
CA GLY A 169 -2.87 -9.75 -7.75
C GLY A 169 -1.82 -10.80 -7.38
N TYR A 170 -0.93 -10.50 -6.43
CA TYR A 170 0.04 -11.44 -5.90
C TYR A 170 -0.61 -12.70 -5.31
N LEU A 171 -1.67 -12.54 -4.53
CA LEU A 171 -2.46 -13.64 -3.95
C LEU A 171 -3.12 -14.52 -5.02
N LEU A 172 -3.40 -13.99 -6.22
CA LEU A 172 -3.87 -14.81 -7.33
C LEU A 172 -2.73 -15.63 -7.94
N PHE A 173 -1.52 -15.06 -8.02
CA PHE A 173 -0.34 -15.72 -8.59
C PHE A 173 0.29 -16.78 -7.68
N ILE A 174 0.12 -16.70 -6.36
CA ILE A 174 0.71 -17.66 -5.39
C ILE A 174 0.27 -19.11 -5.64
N PHE A 175 -0.90 -19.32 -6.24
CA PHE A 175 -1.43 -20.65 -6.58
C PHE A 175 -0.95 -21.19 -7.94
N PHE A 176 -0.10 -20.44 -8.65
CA PHE A 176 0.48 -20.85 -9.94
C PHE A 176 2.00 -21.02 -9.83
N PRO A 177 2.49 -22.01 -9.05
CA PRO A 177 3.92 -22.20 -8.77
C PRO A 177 4.75 -22.66 -9.98
N PHE A 178 4.13 -23.02 -11.11
CA PHE A 178 4.78 -23.53 -12.31
C PHE A 178 5.57 -22.49 -13.12
N ILE A 179 5.73 -21.28 -12.59
CA ILE A 179 6.48 -20.21 -13.25
C ILE A 179 7.66 -19.87 -12.33
N ASP A 180 8.86 -20.37 -12.65
CA ASP A 180 10.10 -20.32 -11.87
C ASP A 180 10.39 -18.95 -11.21
N GLY A 181 9.92 -18.69 -9.98
CA GLY A 181 10.39 -17.62 -9.05
C GLY A 181 10.35 -16.15 -9.53
N TYR A 182 11.12 -15.86 -10.57
CA TYR A 182 11.24 -14.62 -11.35
C TYR A 182 9.92 -13.95 -11.81
N PRO A 183 8.87 -14.63 -12.27
CA PRO A 183 7.68 -14.00 -12.87
C PRO A 183 6.81 -13.24 -11.86
N VAL A 184 6.85 -13.59 -10.57
CA VAL A 184 5.95 -12.99 -9.56
C VAL A 184 6.35 -11.55 -9.24
N ASN A 185 7.66 -11.28 -9.12
CA ASN A 185 8.16 -9.91 -8.91
C ASN A 185 7.89 -9.01 -10.12
N TYR A 186 8.04 -9.54 -11.34
CA TYR A 186 7.68 -8.81 -12.56
C TYR A 186 6.17 -8.58 -12.65
N ALA A 187 5.35 -9.55 -12.23
CA ALA A 187 3.90 -9.39 -12.15
C ALA A 187 3.51 -8.30 -11.15
N ALA A 188 4.13 -8.28 -9.96
CA ALA A 188 3.90 -7.22 -8.97
C ALA A 188 4.28 -5.83 -9.50
N ALA A 189 5.43 -5.71 -10.16
CA ALA A 189 5.85 -4.47 -10.82
C ALA A 189 4.89 -4.05 -11.94
N ALA A 190 4.44 -5.00 -12.77
CA ALA A 190 3.47 -4.76 -13.84
C ALA A 190 2.11 -4.30 -13.28
N LEU A 191 1.62 -4.95 -12.21
CA LEU A 191 0.40 -4.55 -11.52
C LEU A 191 0.53 -3.16 -10.89
N PHE A 192 1.69 -2.84 -10.29
CA PHE A 192 1.95 -1.50 -9.76
C PHE A 192 1.87 -0.44 -10.86
N LEU A 193 2.53 -0.67 -12.01
CA LEU A 193 2.46 0.21 -13.17
C LEU A 193 1.03 0.34 -13.70
N LEU A 194 0.31 -0.78 -13.82
CA LEU A 194 -1.07 -0.82 -14.29
C LEU A 194 -1.99 0.00 -13.38
N PHE A 195 -2.02 -0.27 -12.07
CA PHE A 195 -2.94 0.41 -11.16
C PHE A 195 -2.60 1.88 -10.97
N THR A 196 -1.30 2.22 -10.89
CA THR A 196 -0.88 3.62 -10.87
C THR A 196 -1.31 4.31 -12.18
N GLY A 197 -1.08 3.68 -13.33
CA GLY A 197 -1.52 4.18 -14.62
C GLY A 197 -3.03 4.43 -14.67
N LEU A 198 -3.84 3.45 -14.29
CA LEU A 198 -5.29 3.56 -14.29
C LEU A 198 -5.81 4.66 -13.36
N ILE A 199 -5.26 4.75 -12.14
CA ILE A 199 -5.68 5.76 -11.14
C ILE A 199 -5.33 7.18 -11.60
N TYR A 200 -4.14 7.38 -12.15
CA TYR A 200 -3.61 8.70 -12.50
C TYR A 200 -3.88 9.13 -13.95
N TYR A 201 -4.40 8.24 -14.81
CA TYR A 201 -4.65 8.52 -16.23
C TYR A 201 -5.54 9.75 -16.45
N ARG A 202 -5.12 10.67 -17.32
CA ARG A 202 -5.85 11.92 -17.66
C ARG A 202 -5.98 12.18 -19.16
N GLY A 203 -5.93 11.13 -19.98
CA GLY A 203 -6.14 11.21 -21.44
C GLY A 203 -4.89 11.01 -22.28
N LYS A 204 -3.70 11.41 -21.80
CA LYS A 204 -2.42 11.21 -22.50
C LYS A 204 -1.72 9.94 -22.00
N LEU A 205 -1.93 8.81 -22.68
CA LEU A 205 -1.44 7.49 -22.26
C LEU A 205 0.10 7.46 -22.14
N TRP A 206 0.83 7.89 -23.17
CA TRP A 206 2.30 7.83 -23.18
C TRP A 206 2.93 8.62 -22.03
N LEU A 207 2.41 9.82 -21.75
CA LEU A 207 2.91 10.66 -20.66
C LEU A 207 2.60 10.03 -19.30
N THR A 208 1.42 9.42 -19.17
CA THR A 208 1.04 8.70 -17.94
C THR A 208 1.98 7.51 -17.74
N ALA A 209 2.22 6.70 -18.77
CA ALA A 209 3.11 5.54 -18.73
C ALA A 209 4.55 5.95 -18.36
N LEU A 210 5.08 7.02 -18.96
CA LEU A 210 6.40 7.54 -18.66
C LEU A 210 6.52 7.99 -17.19
N LYS A 211 5.51 8.72 -16.69
CA LYS A 211 5.46 9.12 -15.27
C LYS A 211 5.34 7.93 -14.32
N THR A 212 4.58 6.89 -14.66
CA THR A 212 4.44 5.70 -13.82
C THR A 212 5.74 4.89 -13.76
N VAL A 213 6.44 4.74 -14.89
CA VAL A 213 7.73 4.06 -14.93
C VAL A 213 8.77 4.85 -14.13
N PHE A 214 8.83 6.17 -14.34
CA PHE A 214 9.72 7.02 -13.56
C PHE A 214 9.40 6.98 -12.06
N SER A 215 8.10 6.99 -11.68
CA SER A 215 7.67 6.81 -10.30
C SER A 215 8.15 5.48 -9.71
N LEU A 216 8.00 4.37 -10.44
CA LEU A 216 8.50 3.06 -10.01
C LEU A 216 10.02 3.07 -9.77
N VAL A 217 10.80 3.63 -10.71
CA VAL A 217 12.26 3.72 -10.59
C VAL A 217 12.66 4.53 -9.36
N VAL A 218 12.06 5.70 -9.15
CA VAL A 218 12.34 6.52 -7.96
C VAL A 218 11.95 5.79 -6.68
N ASN A 219 10.81 5.08 -6.68
CA ASN A 219 10.40 4.27 -5.53
C ASN A 219 11.42 3.17 -5.22
N CYS A 220 11.91 2.44 -6.23
CA CYS A 220 12.97 1.45 -6.03
C CYS A 220 14.24 2.07 -5.44
N MET A 221 14.65 3.26 -5.92
CA MET A 221 15.81 3.99 -5.38
C MET A 221 15.59 4.43 -3.93
N VAL A 222 14.40 4.94 -3.59
CA VAL A 222 14.05 5.37 -2.22
C VAL A 222 14.01 4.17 -1.28
N ILE A 223 13.45 3.05 -1.72
CA ILE A 223 13.43 1.79 -0.95
C ILE A 223 14.86 1.31 -0.70
N LEU A 224 15.69 1.24 -1.74
CA LEU A 224 17.09 0.83 -1.63
C LEU A 224 17.85 1.73 -0.66
N LEU A 225 17.73 3.06 -0.79
CA LEU A 225 18.37 4.00 0.12
C LEU A 225 17.89 3.81 1.57
N THR A 226 16.60 3.58 1.77
CA THR A 226 16.02 3.33 3.10
C THR A 226 16.62 2.06 3.72
N VAL A 227 16.74 0.97 2.95
CA VAL A 227 17.36 -0.27 3.42
C VAL A 227 18.83 -0.05 3.78
N LEU A 228 19.59 0.65 2.93
CA LEU A 228 21.01 0.96 3.19
C LEU A 228 21.19 1.81 4.45
N VAL A 229 20.34 2.81 4.66
CA VAL A 229 20.37 3.66 5.86
C VAL A 229 20.04 2.85 7.11
N LEU A 230 18.99 2.01 7.08
CA LEU A 230 18.63 1.17 8.22
C LEU A 230 19.73 0.15 8.55
N TRP A 231 20.34 -0.44 7.53
CA TRP A 231 21.48 -1.34 7.69
C TRP A 231 22.67 -0.63 8.33
N PHE A 232 23.04 0.57 7.83
CA PHE A 232 24.12 1.36 8.39
C PHE A 232 23.87 1.74 9.86
N ILE A 233 22.65 2.19 10.19
CA ILE A 233 22.26 2.50 11.56
C ILE A 233 22.42 1.26 12.46
N ASN A 234 21.95 0.10 12.00
CA ASN A 234 22.07 -1.14 12.76
C ASN A 234 23.54 -1.53 13.00
N ALA A 235 24.39 -1.43 11.98
CA ALA A 235 25.83 -1.71 12.09
C ALA A 235 26.52 -0.80 13.13
N VAL A 236 26.20 0.50 13.12
CA VAL A 236 26.74 1.48 14.09
C VAL A 236 26.24 1.18 15.51
N VAL A 237 24.97 0.84 15.69
CA VAL A 237 24.41 0.48 17.00
C VAL A 237 25.12 -0.75 17.55
N HIS A 238 25.32 -1.79 16.74
CA HIS A 238 26.06 -2.98 17.17
C HIS A 238 27.51 -2.69 17.51
N SER A 239 28.22 -1.83 16.76
CA SER A 239 29.62 -1.51 17.09
C SER A 239 29.79 -0.70 18.38
N ILE A 240 28.72 -0.05 18.88
CA ILE A 240 28.74 0.73 20.11
C ILE A 240 28.30 -0.11 21.33
N PHE A 241 27.36 -1.04 21.15
CA PHE A 241 26.70 -1.76 22.24
C PHE A 241 26.89 -3.29 22.25
N GLY A 242 27.51 -3.86 21.22
CA GLY A 242 27.84 -5.29 21.10
C GLY A 242 29.29 -5.57 21.42
#